data_AF-A0A520IX99-F1
#
_entry.id   AF-A0A520IX99-F1
#
_cell.length_a   1.000
_cell.length_b   1.000
_cell.length_c   1.000
_cell.angle_alpha   90.00
_cell.angle_beta   90.00
_cell.angle_gamma   90.00
#
_symmetry.space_group_name_H-M   'P 1'
#
loop_
_entity.id
_entity.type
_entity.pdbx_description
1 polymer ?
#
loop_
_entity_poly.entity_id
_entity_poly.type
_entity_poly.pdbx_seq_one_letter_code
_entity_poly.pdbx_strand_id
1 'polypeptide(L)'
;MKKETLIKELGKEQVALVLRRNEAGLIYGLTFIDHEHKTVFNGSDISKAYAAKAVTAMFSDRDEVKVYLRKDVQSNYLEKDLGLGDERGKEEDSLLDGLLEKADYDDPTVIGKKRKKRPGEEQGQQIN
;
A
#
# COMPACT_ATOMS: atom_id res chain seq x y z
N MET A 1 0.73 -10.69 -28.45
CA MET A 1 -0.71 -10.50 -28.67
C MET A 1 -0.95 -9.19 -29.38
N LYS A 2 -1.80 -9.18 -30.41
CA LYS A 2 -2.18 -7.96 -31.12
C LYS A 2 -3.27 -7.20 -30.35
N LYS A 3 -3.27 -5.88 -30.51
CA LYS A 3 -4.30 -5.01 -29.93
C LYS A 3 -5.70 -5.40 -30.41
N GLU A 4 -5.89 -5.66 -31.71
CA GLU A 4 -7.22 -6.03 -32.23
C GLU A 4 -7.74 -7.32 -31.59
N THR A 5 -6.84 -8.29 -31.38
CA THR A 5 -7.18 -9.56 -30.74
C THR A 5 -7.65 -9.35 -29.31
N LEU A 6 -7.01 -8.47 -28.53
CA LEU A 6 -7.49 -8.11 -27.19
C LEU A 6 -8.92 -7.58 -27.22
N ILE A 7 -9.19 -6.62 -28.11
CA ILE A 7 -10.50 -5.96 -28.22
C ILE A 7 -11.56 -6.98 -28.62
N LYS A 8 -11.23 -7.90 -29.53
CA LYS A 8 -12.13 -8.95 -29.98
C LYS A 8 -12.47 -9.93 -28.87
N GLU A 9 -11.48 -10.39 -28.11
CA GLU A 9 -11.71 -11.33 -27.01
C GLU A 9 -12.55 -10.68 -25.90
N LEU A 10 -12.22 -9.45 -25.48
CA LEU A 10 -13.04 -8.69 -24.52
C LEU A 10 -14.47 -8.46 -25.02
N GLY A 11 -14.64 -8.21 -26.31
CA GLY A 11 -15.96 -8.05 -26.92
C GLY A 11 -16.85 -9.30 -26.83
N LYS A 12 -16.27 -10.51 -26.79
CA LYS A 12 -17.04 -11.75 -26.56
C LYS A 12 -17.62 -11.80 -25.15
N GLU A 13 -16.92 -11.21 -24.18
CA GLU A 13 -17.34 -11.09 -22.78
C GLU A 13 -18.14 -9.81 -22.51
N GLN A 14 -18.62 -9.12 -23.56
CA GLN A 14 -19.36 -7.85 -23.44
C GLN A 14 -18.57 -6.72 -22.76
N VAL A 15 -17.24 -6.79 -22.81
CA VAL A 15 -16.35 -5.74 -22.29
C VAL A 15 -15.79 -4.92 -23.45
N ALA A 16 -16.07 -3.61 -23.44
CA ALA A 16 -15.46 -2.67 -24.37
C ALA A 16 -14.19 -2.05 -23.78
N LEU A 17 -13.18 -1.84 -24.62
CA LEU A 17 -11.88 -1.29 -24.24
C LEU A 17 -11.66 0.08 -24.87
N VAL A 18 -11.49 1.11 -24.04
CA VAL A 18 -11.16 2.47 -24.47
C VAL A 18 -9.70 2.77 -24.16
N LEU A 19 -8.93 3.10 -25.21
CA LEU A 19 -7.52 3.44 -25.11
C LEU A 19 -7.32 4.94 -25.32
N ARG A 20 -6.74 5.62 -24.34
CA ARG A 20 -6.42 7.05 -24.41
C ARG A 20 -4.95 7.22 -24.78
N ARG A 21 -4.69 8.01 -25.82
CA ARG A 21 -3.35 8.22 -26.39
C ARG A 21 -2.98 9.70 -26.39
N ASN A 22 -1.70 10.00 -26.21
CA ASN A 22 -1.17 11.35 -26.41
C ASN A 22 -0.76 11.58 -27.87
N GLU A 23 -0.25 12.77 -28.17
CA GLU A 23 0.21 13.16 -29.51
C GLU A 23 1.37 12.30 -30.03
N ALA A 24 2.23 11.80 -29.13
CA ALA A 24 3.30 10.86 -29.46
C ALA A 24 2.80 9.41 -29.71
N GLY A 25 1.50 9.17 -29.62
CA GLY A 25 0.89 7.85 -29.82
C GLY A 25 1.02 6.90 -28.62
N LEU A 26 1.58 7.36 -27.49
CA LEU A 26 1.70 6.57 -26.27
C LEU A 26 0.35 6.45 -25.57
N ILE A 27 -0.02 5.24 -25.19
CA ILE A 27 -1.24 4.96 -24.43
C ILE A 27 -0.98 5.31 -22.96
N TYR A 28 -1.63 6.36 -22.47
CA TYR A 28 -1.49 6.82 -21.07
C TYR A 28 -2.63 6.33 -20.18
N GLY A 29 -3.78 6.01 -20.77
CA GLY A 29 -4.97 5.60 -20.04
C GLY A 29 -5.69 4.46 -20.74
N LEU A 30 -6.28 3.58 -19.93
CA LEU A 30 -6.98 2.40 -20.39
C LEU A 30 -8.21 2.20 -19.51
N THR A 31 -9.38 2.10 -20.13
CA THR A 31 -10.67 1.99 -19.44
C THR A 31 -11.44 0.80 -20.01
N PHE A 32 -11.93 -0.05 -19.11
CA PHE A 32 -12.78 -1.20 -19.40
C PHE A 32 -14.23 -0.82 -19.09
N ILE A 33 -15.12 -1.05 -20.04
CA ILE A 33 -16.55 -0.80 -19.92
C ILE A 33 -17.23 -2.15 -19.99
N ASP A 34 -17.77 -2.61 -18.87
CA ASP A 34 -18.52 -3.85 -18.78
C ASP A 34 -20.00 -3.56 -19.07
N HIS A 35 -20.50 -4.09 -20.20
CA HIS A 35 -21.88 -3.91 -20.59
C HIS A 35 -22.84 -4.90 -19.91
N GLU A 36 -22.35 -5.99 -19.35
CA GLU A 36 -23.15 -6.96 -18.60
C GLU A 36 -23.52 -6.36 -17.23
N HIS A 37 -22.52 -5.90 -16.47
CA HIS A 37 -22.70 -5.39 -15.11
C HIS A 37 -22.91 -3.87 -15.04
N LYS A 38 -22.84 -3.16 -16.17
CA LYS A 38 -22.98 -1.69 -16.28
C LYS A 38 -21.94 -0.94 -15.44
N THR A 39 -20.74 -1.47 -15.36
CA THR A 39 -19.63 -0.91 -14.59
C THR A 39 -18.53 -0.42 -15.52
N VAL A 40 -17.74 0.54 -15.02
CA VAL A 40 -16.60 1.10 -15.74
C VAL A 40 -15.41 1.10 -14.81
N PHE A 41 -14.28 0.54 -15.27
CA PHE A 41 -13.05 0.43 -14.50
C PHE A 41 -11.91 1.07 -15.27
N ASN A 42 -11.11 1.90 -14.61
CA ASN A 42 -9.79 2.20 -15.16
C ASN A 42 -8.90 0.98 -14.92
N GLY A 43 -8.02 0.68 -15.87
CA GLY A 43 -7.14 -0.49 -15.76
C GLY A 43 -6.25 -0.45 -14.53
N SER A 44 -5.82 0.74 -14.10
CA SER A 44 -5.07 0.93 -12.85
C SER A 44 -5.86 0.57 -11.60
N ASP A 45 -7.18 0.73 -11.63
CA ASP A 45 -8.06 0.54 -10.47
C ASP A 45 -8.35 -0.94 -10.23
N ILE A 46 -8.25 -1.77 -11.30
CA ILE A 46 -8.34 -3.23 -11.20
C ILE A 46 -7.03 -3.77 -10.60
N SER A 47 -5.90 -3.50 -11.26
CA SER A 47 -4.57 -3.80 -10.72
C SER A 47 -3.47 -3.17 -11.57
N LYS A 48 -2.24 -3.15 -11.04
CA LYS A 48 -1.06 -2.70 -11.78
C LYS A 48 -0.81 -3.49 -13.08
N ALA A 49 -1.24 -4.75 -13.16
CA ALA A 49 -1.09 -5.57 -14.36
C ALA A 49 -2.03 -5.12 -15.49
N TYR A 50 -3.16 -4.49 -15.15
CA TYR A 50 -4.12 -3.94 -16.11
C TYR A 50 -3.88 -2.46 -16.43
N ALA A 51 -2.87 -1.83 -15.83
CA ALA A 51 -2.49 -0.47 -16.15
C ALA A 51 -2.05 -0.33 -17.62
N ALA A 52 -2.27 0.85 -18.20
CA ALA A 52 -1.99 1.14 -19.60
C ALA A 52 -0.56 0.74 -20.04
N LYS A 53 0.46 1.03 -19.22
CA LYS A 53 1.86 0.67 -19.49
C LYS A 53 2.09 -0.83 -19.54
N ALA A 54 1.49 -1.59 -18.61
CA ALA A 54 1.63 -3.04 -18.53
C ALA A 54 0.97 -3.72 -19.73
N VAL A 55 -0.28 -3.36 -20.03
CA VAL A 55 -1.02 -3.90 -21.17
C VAL A 55 -0.33 -3.55 -22.49
N THR A 56 0.18 -2.32 -22.63
CA THR A 56 0.90 -1.91 -23.85
C THR A 56 2.19 -2.72 -24.05
N ALA A 57 2.91 -3.06 -22.97
CA ALA A 57 4.10 -3.91 -23.04
C ALA A 57 3.78 -5.37 -23.43
N MET A 58 2.55 -5.83 -23.22
CA MET A 58 2.09 -7.16 -23.66
C MET A 58 1.76 -7.20 -25.16
N PHE A 59 1.55 -6.05 -25.80
CA PHE A 59 1.32 -6.00 -27.23
C PHE A 59 2.59 -6.39 -28.00
N SER A 60 2.41 -7.15 -29.06
CA SER A 60 3.50 -7.60 -29.93
C SER A 60 2.95 -7.71 -31.36
N ASP A 61 3.83 -7.58 -32.35
CA ASP A 61 3.43 -7.70 -33.77
C ASP A 61 2.91 -9.10 -34.10
N ARG A 62 3.31 -10.10 -33.30
CA ARG A 62 2.83 -11.48 -33.36
C ARG A 62 1.80 -11.78 -32.27
N ASP A 63 0.77 -12.52 -32.66
CA ASP A 63 -0.21 -13.10 -31.75
C ASP A 63 0.34 -14.41 -31.17
N GLU A 64 1.31 -14.28 -30.27
CA GLU A 64 1.77 -15.40 -29.46
C GLU A 64 0.98 -15.40 -28.14
N VAL A 65 0.40 -16.54 -27.80
CA VAL A 65 -0.26 -16.78 -26.51
C VAL A 65 0.83 -16.86 -25.45
N LYS A 66 1.11 -15.74 -24.78
CA LYS A 66 1.97 -15.73 -23.61
C LYS A 66 1.13 -16.19 -22.42
N VAL A 67 1.46 -17.37 -21.88
CA VAL A 67 0.83 -17.89 -20.66
C VAL A 67 1.32 -17.03 -19.49
N TYR A 68 0.49 -16.08 -19.05
CA TYR A 68 0.84 -15.17 -17.95
C TYR A 68 0.60 -15.77 -16.55
N LEU A 69 0.15 -17.02 -16.45
CA LEU A 69 0.24 -17.79 -15.20
C LEU A 69 1.63 -18.43 -15.09
N ARG A 70 2.64 -17.63 -14.78
CA ARG A 70 3.73 -18.14 -13.95
C ARG A 70 3.37 -17.90 -12.51
N LYS A 71 3.32 -18.98 -11.74
CA LYS A 71 3.01 -19.00 -10.32
C LYS A 71 4.27 -18.58 -9.55
N ASP A 72 4.70 -17.35 -9.73
CA ASP A 72 5.95 -16.88 -9.14
C ASP A 72 5.64 -16.08 -7.88
N VAL A 73 5.97 -16.73 -6.75
CA VAL A 73 6.22 -16.28 -5.37
C VAL A 73 5.53 -14.98 -4.94
N GLN A 74 4.73 -15.08 -3.87
CA GLN A 74 4.14 -13.93 -3.16
C GLN A 74 5.16 -12.80 -3.04
N SER A 75 4.95 -11.74 -3.82
CA SER A 75 5.59 -10.46 -3.51
C SER A 75 4.75 -9.87 -2.40
N ASN A 76 5.30 -9.83 -1.19
CA ASN A 76 4.70 -9.17 -0.05
C ASN A 76 4.60 -7.68 -0.38
N TYR A 77 3.41 -7.25 -0.83
CA TYR A 77 3.12 -5.84 -1.10
C TYR A 77 3.41 -4.94 0.11
N LEU A 78 3.31 -5.50 1.33
CA LEU A 78 3.62 -4.85 2.60
C LEU A 78 5.09 -4.43 2.74
N GLU A 79 6.05 -5.20 2.22
CA GLU A 79 7.49 -4.87 2.37
C GLU A 79 7.91 -3.67 1.50
N LYS A 80 7.20 -3.47 0.39
CA LYS A 80 7.53 -2.44 -0.60
C LYS A 80 7.11 -1.03 -0.17
N ASP A 81 5.98 -0.92 0.52
CA ASP A 81 5.46 0.36 1.02
C ASP A 81 6.18 0.82 2.31
N LEU A 82 6.79 -0.12 3.05
CA LEU A 82 7.62 0.16 4.23
C LEU A 82 9.10 0.44 3.90
N GLY A 83 9.50 0.35 2.63
CA GLY A 83 10.85 0.69 2.20
C GLY A 83 11.95 -0.28 2.68
N LEU A 84 11.61 -1.50 3.09
CA LEU A 84 12.56 -2.52 3.56
C LEU A 84 13.15 -3.36 2.41
N GLY A 85 13.38 -2.71 1.26
CA GLY A 85 14.10 -3.33 0.15
C GLY A 85 15.59 -3.27 0.41
N ASP A 86 16.18 -4.45 0.62
CA ASP A 86 17.62 -4.71 0.70
C ASP A 86 18.38 -3.93 -0.39
N GLU A 87 19.15 -2.92 0.04
CA GLU A 87 20.54 -2.63 -0.35
C GLU A 87 20.95 -1.29 0.29
N ARG A 88 21.78 -1.36 1.34
CA ARG A 88 22.97 -0.50 1.61
C ARG A 88 23.40 -0.49 3.09
N GLY A 89 24.18 -1.49 3.47
CA GLY A 89 25.43 -1.28 4.24
C GLY A 89 25.34 -0.83 5.70
N LYS A 90 25.41 -1.81 6.62
CA LYS A 90 26.24 -1.90 7.85
C LYS A 90 26.34 -0.73 8.86
N GLU A 91 25.76 0.44 8.63
CA GLU A 91 25.86 1.60 9.54
C GLU A 91 24.53 1.91 10.26
N GLU A 92 23.43 1.29 9.84
CA GLU A 92 22.08 1.59 10.31
C GLU A 92 21.71 0.89 11.62
N ASP A 93 22.32 -0.29 11.89
CA ASP A 93 22.09 -1.05 13.12
C ASP A 93 22.45 -0.24 14.37
N SER A 94 23.41 0.70 14.26
CA SER A 94 23.81 1.60 15.37
C SER A 94 22.80 2.70 15.66
N LEU A 95 21.98 3.10 14.69
CA LEU A 95 20.93 4.12 14.88
C LEU A 95 19.65 3.50 15.43
N LEU A 96 19.33 2.27 14.99
CA LEU A 96 18.17 1.54 15.49
C LEU A 96 18.34 1.09 16.94
N ASP A 97 19.55 0.74 17.37
CA ASP A 97 19.84 0.34 18.76
C ASP A 97 19.54 1.46 19.77
N GLY A 98 19.82 2.72 19.43
CA GLY A 98 19.48 3.88 20.27
C GLY A 98 17.99 4.27 20.24
N LEU A 99 17.24 3.83 19.23
CA LEU A 99 15.78 4.03 19.11
C LEU A 99 14.98 2.89 19.76
N LEU A 100 15.53 1.68 19.77
CA LEU A 100 14.96 0.51 20.43
C LEU A 100 15.41 0.34 21.88
N GLU A 101 16.28 1.22 22.39
CA GLU A 101 16.68 1.25 23.79
C GLU A 101 15.42 1.32 24.66
N LYS A 102 15.32 0.39 25.62
CA LYS A 102 14.16 0.31 26.51
C LYS A 102 14.05 1.63 27.26
N ALA A 103 12.96 2.36 27.02
CA ALA A 103 12.61 3.48 27.85
C ALA A 103 12.39 2.98 29.29
N ASP A 104 13.18 3.50 30.24
CA ASP A 104 12.94 3.30 31.67
C ASP A 104 11.63 4.01 32.03
N TYR A 105 10.53 3.27 31.92
CA TYR A 105 9.22 3.73 32.35
C TYR A 105 9.17 3.65 33.87
N ASP A 106 9.20 4.79 34.54
CA ASP A 106 8.89 4.87 35.97
C ASP A 106 7.39 4.57 36.12
N ASP A 107 7.06 3.33 36.47
CA ASP A 107 5.69 2.85 36.62
C ASP A 107 5.01 3.55 37.82
N PRO A 108 4.05 4.46 37.59
CA PRO A 108 3.40 5.19 38.66
C PRO A 108 2.42 4.32 39.48
N THR A 109 2.29 3.01 39.19
CA THR A 109 1.38 2.11 39.91
C THR A 109 1.95 1.59 41.23
N VAL A 110 3.20 1.90 41.59
CA VAL A 110 3.75 1.54 42.91
C VAL A 110 3.19 2.48 43.99
N ILE A 111 2.01 2.13 44.52
CA ILE A 111 1.39 2.81 45.66
C ILE A 111 2.27 2.62 46.90
N GLY A 112 3.03 3.65 47.27
CA GLY A 112 3.78 3.71 48.52
C GLY A 112 2.88 3.49 49.74
N LYS A 113 3.33 2.67 50.71
CA LYS A 113 2.60 2.33 51.93
C LYS A 113 2.19 3.60 52.70
N LYS A 114 0.87 3.79 52.91
CA LYS A 114 0.29 4.94 53.64
C LYS A 114 0.88 5.09 55.05
N ARG A 115 1.47 6.25 55.34
CA ARG A 115 1.88 6.67 56.69
C ARG A 115 0.64 7.05 57.51
N LYS A 116 0.51 6.48 58.72
CA LYS A 116 -0.59 6.73 59.67
C LYS A 116 -0.44 8.13 60.28
N LYS A 117 -1.44 9.01 60.11
CA LYS A 117 -1.46 10.37 60.71
C LYS A 117 -1.81 10.29 62.20
N ARG A 118 -1.13 11.10 63.02
CA ARG A 118 -1.51 11.38 64.42
C ARG A 118 -2.49 12.58 64.46
N PRO A 119 -3.42 12.64 65.43
CA PRO A 119 -4.43 13.70 65.50
C PRO A 119 -3.83 15.02 66.00
N GLY A 120 -4.49 16.11 65.62
CA GLY A 120 -3.93 17.47 65.56
C GLY A 120 -4.23 18.38 66.73
N GLU A 121 -3.84 19.64 66.56
CA GLU A 121 -4.24 20.79 67.38
C GLU A 121 -4.66 21.94 66.47
N GLU A 122 -5.84 22.47 66.78
CA GLU A 122 -6.50 23.61 66.16
C GLU A 122 -5.93 24.92 66.71
N GLN A 123 -5.99 25.96 65.87
CA GLN A 123 -6.21 27.40 66.15
C GLN A 123 -5.59 28.16 64.97
N GLY A 124 -6.21 29.13 64.31
CA GLY A 124 -7.44 29.88 64.49
C GLY A 124 -7.35 31.03 63.48
N GLN A 125 -8.47 31.46 62.92
CA GLN A 125 -8.53 32.62 62.01
C GLN A 125 -7.99 33.88 62.69
N GLN A 126 -7.27 34.73 61.95
CA GLN A 126 -7.68 36.12 61.80
C GLN A 126 -7.03 36.84 60.62
N ILE A 127 -7.81 37.80 60.17
CA ILE A 127 -7.72 38.70 59.03
C ILE A 127 -6.96 39.98 59.43
N ASN A 128 -6.24 40.56 58.46
CA ASN A 128 -5.42 41.79 58.47
C ASN A 128 -4.08 41.75 59.22
#